data_AF-A0AA39ZZN6-F1
#
_entry.id   AF-A0AA39ZZN6-F1
#
_cell.length_a   1.000
_cell.length_b   1.000
_cell.length_c   1.000
_cell.angle_alpha   90.00
_cell.angle_beta   90.00
_cell.angle_gamma   90.00
#
_symmetry.space_group_name_H-M   'P 1'
#
loop_
_entity.id
_entity.type
_entity.pdbx_description
1 polymer ?
#
loop_
_entity_poly.entity_id
_entity_poly.type
_entity_poly.pdbx_seq_one_letter_code
_entity_poly.pdbx_strand_id
1 'polypeptide(L)'
;TGATSTKAQCRQVARLTELASLAANQTRLDEVSKGNATRADALKAKATDGAAQLATLQANSTLMAVCDQVFAAEAMEDACGQLQRMEKLAAVTANATALDLRTDGNATKANALKAKVTADADQLAALQGNATLTAFCAGLDTQDACRNLARLQKEVSLAANTTALDTKFNGNATKVADFQAKTEKAQAKLAALQANTTLTDACASIASTKDASGSVDTATNGSSTSSSGATVGTSGAGSLQISLGSLLGVAALFVGAIAL
;
A
#
# COMPACT_ATOMS: atom_id res chain seq x y z
N THR A 1 23.15 3.92 17.92
CA THR A 1 22.69 2.97 16.89
C THR A 1 21.17 2.94 16.93
N GLY A 2 20.50 3.69 16.05
CA GLY A 2 19.04 3.60 15.95
C GLY A 2 18.69 2.23 15.39
N ALA A 3 17.93 1.42 16.13
CA ALA A 3 17.45 0.15 15.61
C ALA A 3 16.67 0.43 14.32
N THR A 4 17.18 -0.02 13.18
CA THR A 4 16.40 -0.05 11.94
C THR A 4 15.23 -0.98 12.19
N SER A 5 14.00 -0.49 12.00
CA SER A 5 12.81 -1.34 12.13
C SER A 5 12.91 -2.56 11.21
N THR A 6 12.29 -3.69 11.57
CA THR A 6 12.26 -4.90 10.73
C THR A 6 11.80 -4.59 9.31
N LYS A 7 10.81 -3.69 9.15
CA LYS A 7 10.37 -3.20 7.84
C LYS A 7 11.48 -2.50 7.05
N ALA A 8 12.34 -1.72 7.69
CA ALA A 8 13.47 -1.09 7.03
C ALA A 8 14.51 -2.12 6.55
N GLN A 9 14.78 -3.15 7.35
CA GLN A 9 15.66 -4.25 6.98
C GLN A 9 15.08 -5.07 5.80
N CYS A 10 13.78 -5.37 5.81
CA CYS A 10 13.14 -6.04 4.67
C CYS A 10 13.20 -5.22 3.39
N ARG A 11 12.95 -3.91 3.47
CA ARG A 11 13.14 -3.01 2.31
C ARG A 11 14.57 -2.99 1.80
N GLN A 12 15.56 -3.14 2.68
CA GLN A 12 16.95 -3.25 2.29
C GLN A 12 17.21 -4.57 1.55
N VAL A 13 16.69 -5.69 2.06
CA VAL A 13 16.75 -7.00 1.37
C VAL A 13 16.13 -6.91 -0.02
N ALA A 14 14.93 -6.34 -0.16
CA ALA A 14 14.26 -6.17 -1.45
C ALA A 14 15.11 -5.35 -2.43
N ARG A 15 15.62 -4.18 -2.00
CA ARG A 15 16.43 -3.30 -2.87
C ARG A 15 17.72 -3.97 -3.32
N LEU A 16 18.43 -4.64 -2.41
CA LEU A 16 19.67 -5.34 -2.76
C LEU A 16 19.40 -6.52 -3.69
N THR A 17 18.30 -7.25 -3.48
CA THR A 17 17.85 -8.34 -4.35
C THR A 17 17.49 -7.82 -5.76
N GLU A 18 16.75 -6.72 -5.84
CA GLU A 18 16.39 -6.08 -7.12
C GLU A 18 17.64 -5.57 -7.84
N LEU A 19 18.57 -4.94 -7.12
CA LEU A 19 19.82 -4.45 -7.70
C LEU A 19 20.69 -5.59 -8.23
N ALA A 20 20.78 -6.70 -7.51
CA ALA A 20 21.47 -7.90 -7.97
C ALA A 20 20.80 -8.50 -9.22
N SER A 21 19.47 -8.60 -9.25
CA SER A 21 18.70 -9.07 -10.40
C SER A 21 18.89 -8.15 -11.62
N LEU A 22 18.88 -6.84 -11.41
CA LEU A 22 19.11 -5.84 -12.46
C LEU A 22 20.52 -5.98 -13.04
N ALA A 23 21.55 -6.08 -12.20
CA ALA A 23 22.93 -6.22 -12.64
C ALA A 23 23.19 -7.53 -13.42
N ALA A 24 22.42 -8.59 -13.13
CA ALA A 24 22.49 -9.87 -13.82
C ALA A 24 21.70 -9.93 -15.14
N ASN A 25 20.77 -9.00 -15.38
CA ASN A 25 19.95 -8.95 -16.59
C ASN A 25 20.44 -7.82 -17.51
N GLN A 26 21.29 -8.16 -18.49
CA GLN A 26 21.92 -7.18 -19.37
C GLN A 26 20.90 -6.31 -20.13
N THR A 27 19.80 -6.87 -20.63
CA THR A 27 18.74 -6.12 -21.33
C THR A 27 18.09 -5.07 -20.42
N ARG A 28 17.67 -5.45 -19.21
CA ARG A 28 17.07 -4.51 -18.24
C ARG A 28 18.09 -3.48 -17.77
N LEU A 29 19.35 -3.90 -17.59
CA LEU A 29 20.43 -3.00 -17.22
C LEU A 29 20.68 -1.95 -18.30
N ASP A 30 20.68 -2.35 -19.57
CA ASP A 30 20.83 -1.44 -20.70
C ASP A 30 19.65 -0.47 -20.82
N GLU A 31 18.43 -0.96 -20.59
CA GLU A 31 17.23 -0.11 -20.53
C GLU A 31 17.33 0.94 -19.41
N VAL A 32 17.65 0.52 -18.18
CA VAL A 32 17.77 1.41 -17.01
C VAL A 32 18.93 2.39 -17.18
N SER A 33 20.06 1.92 -17.71
CA SER A 33 21.24 2.74 -17.96
C SER A 33 21.11 3.63 -19.21
N LYS A 34 20.09 3.41 -20.04
CA LYS A 34 19.92 4.01 -21.37
C LYS A 34 21.12 3.75 -22.29
N GLY A 35 21.68 2.55 -22.21
CA GLY A 35 22.87 2.13 -22.95
C GLY A 35 24.16 2.85 -22.53
N ASN A 36 24.18 3.59 -21.42
CA ASN A 36 25.39 4.25 -20.93
C ASN A 36 26.26 3.26 -20.14
N ALA A 37 27.39 2.87 -20.74
CA ALA A 37 28.32 1.90 -20.15
C ALA A 37 28.79 2.28 -18.74
N THR A 38 29.23 3.53 -18.52
CA THR A 38 29.69 3.99 -17.20
C THR A 38 28.61 3.87 -16.13
N ARG A 39 27.36 4.15 -16.48
CA ARG A 39 26.22 4.01 -15.56
C ARG A 39 25.89 2.54 -15.29
N ALA A 40 25.96 1.68 -16.31
CA ALA A 40 25.78 0.23 -16.15
C ALA A 40 26.86 -0.36 -15.23
N ASP A 41 28.13 0.03 -15.41
CA ASP A 41 29.25 -0.40 -14.57
C ASP A 41 29.08 0.08 -13.13
N ALA A 42 28.63 1.32 -12.92
CA ALA A 42 28.34 1.83 -11.58
C ALA A 42 27.20 1.06 -10.87
N LEU A 43 26.20 0.58 -11.61
CA LEU A 43 25.14 -0.27 -11.07
C LEU A 43 25.65 -1.68 -10.73
N LYS A 44 26.48 -2.27 -11.60
CA LYS A 44 27.15 -3.55 -11.33
C LYS A 44 28.04 -3.47 -10.08
N ALA A 45 28.85 -2.42 -9.96
CA ALA A 45 29.69 -2.19 -8.79
C ALA A 45 28.86 -2.09 -7.50
N LYS A 46 27.78 -1.29 -7.50
CA LYS A 46 26.87 -1.20 -6.35
C LYS A 46 26.21 -2.54 -6.01
N ALA A 47 25.88 -3.36 -7.01
CA ALA A 47 25.32 -4.69 -6.78
C ALA A 47 26.35 -5.61 -6.10
N THR A 48 27.61 -5.56 -6.55
CA THR A 48 28.73 -6.30 -5.93
C THR A 48 28.97 -5.84 -4.49
N ASP A 49 29.04 -4.53 -4.24
CA ASP A 49 29.21 -3.99 -2.88
C ASP A 49 28.05 -4.40 -1.95
N GLY A 50 26.83 -4.41 -2.49
CA GLY A 50 25.63 -4.82 -1.78
C GLY A 50 25.51 -6.32 -1.52
N ALA A 51 26.23 -7.18 -2.26
CA ALA A 51 26.08 -8.63 -2.21
C ALA A 51 26.47 -9.21 -0.83
N ALA A 52 27.55 -8.72 -0.23
CA ALA A 52 27.97 -9.17 1.10
C ALA A 52 26.94 -8.79 2.19
N GLN A 53 26.36 -7.59 2.07
CA GLN A 53 25.31 -7.14 2.98
C GLN A 53 24.01 -7.94 2.78
N LEU A 54 23.64 -8.23 1.53
CA LEU A 54 22.49 -9.06 1.22
C LEU A 54 22.64 -10.47 1.80
N ALA A 55 23.81 -11.10 1.62
CA ALA A 55 24.10 -12.42 2.17
C ALA A 55 24.00 -12.42 3.71
N THR A 56 24.49 -11.36 4.37
CA THR A 56 24.39 -11.20 5.82
C THR A 56 22.94 -11.11 6.29
N LEU A 57 22.11 -10.33 5.59
CA LEU A 57 20.68 -10.20 5.92
C LEU A 57 19.92 -11.51 5.65
N GLN A 58 20.23 -12.20 4.55
CA GLN A 58 19.61 -13.47 4.16
C GLN A 58 19.97 -14.64 5.08
N ALA A 59 21.14 -14.59 5.73
CA ALA A 59 21.54 -15.59 6.72
C ALA A 59 20.67 -15.55 7.99
N ASN A 60 19.94 -14.46 8.24
CA ASN A 60 19.01 -14.36 9.37
C ASN A 60 17.63 -14.92 8.95
N SER A 61 17.41 -16.20 9.20
CA SER A 61 16.16 -16.90 8.82
C SER A 61 14.90 -16.28 9.42
N THR A 62 14.97 -15.78 10.66
CA THR A 62 13.84 -15.11 11.32
C THR A 62 13.49 -13.80 10.62
N LEU A 63 14.50 -13.00 10.27
CA LEU A 63 14.29 -11.78 9.49
C LEU A 63 13.67 -12.13 8.13
N MET A 64 14.20 -13.13 7.41
CA MET A 64 13.68 -13.51 6.10
C MET A 64 12.23 -13.98 6.14
N ALA A 65 11.84 -14.76 7.15
CA ALA A 65 10.45 -15.18 7.33
C ALA A 65 9.49 -13.98 7.52
N VAL A 66 9.91 -12.94 8.27
CA VAL A 66 9.14 -11.70 8.39
C VAL A 66 9.13 -10.92 7.07
N CYS A 67 10.26 -10.87 6.38
CA CYS A 67 10.37 -10.16 5.11
C CYS A 67 9.51 -10.79 4.01
N ASP A 68 9.37 -12.11 3.96
CA ASP A 68 8.49 -12.78 3.01
C ASP A 68 7.03 -12.37 3.21
N GLN A 69 6.58 -12.22 4.46
CA GLN A 69 5.23 -11.70 4.76
C GLN A 69 5.09 -10.23 4.34
N VAL A 70 6.11 -9.41 4.60
CA VAL A 70 6.12 -7.99 4.18
C VAL A 70 6.11 -7.88 2.66
N PHE A 71 6.87 -8.70 1.95
CA PHE A 71 6.93 -8.69 0.48
C PHE A 71 5.62 -9.16 -0.13
N ALA A 72 4.97 -10.18 0.44
CA ALA A 72 3.65 -10.59 0.01
C ALA A 72 2.62 -9.46 0.17
N ALA A 73 2.66 -8.74 1.30
CA ALA A 73 1.79 -7.59 1.52
C ALA A 73 2.11 -6.43 0.57
N GLU A 74 3.39 -6.07 0.38
CA GLU A 74 3.81 -5.00 -0.54
C GLU A 74 3.46 -5.37 -2.01
N ALA A 75 3.57 -6.64 -2.41
CA ALA A 75 3.16 -7.10 -3.74
C ALA A 75 1.64 -6.99 -3.95
N MET A 76 0.83 -7.28 -2.93
CA MET A 76 -0.61 -7.07 -2.99
C MET A 76 -0.96 -5.58 -3.03
N GLU A 77 -0.26 -4.72 -2.26
CA GLU A 77 -0.42 -3.26 -2.32
C GLU A 77 -0.11 -2.72 -3.73
N ASP A 78 0.99 -3.17 -4.34
CA ASP A 78 1.39 -2.79 -5.69
C ASP A 78 0.38 -3.25 -6.75
N ALA A 79 -0.12 -4.49 -6.62
CA ALA A 79 -1.16 -5.03 -7.48
C ALA A 79 -2.48 -4.25 -7.36
N CYS A 80 -2.86 -3.82 -6.15
CA CYS A 80 -4.01 -2.94 -5.93
C CYS A 80 -3.81 -1.58 -6.57
N GLY A 81 -2.63 -0.98 -6.40
CA GLY A 81 -2.29 0.28 -7.05
C GLY A 81 -2.32 0.17 -8.58
N GLN A 82 -1.90 -0.97 -9.13
CA GLN A 82 -1.99 -1.24 -10.56
C GLN A 82 -3.46 -1.36 -11.01
N LEU A 83 -4.25 -2.17 -10.32
CA LEU A 83 -5.68 -2.35 -10.59
C LEU A 83 -6.41 -1.00 -10.62
N GLN A 84 -6.28 -0.19 -9.56
CA GLN A 84 -6.92 1.12 -9.49
C GLN A 84 -6.48 2.09 -10.59
N ARG A 85 -5.19 2.07 -10.96
CA ARG A 85 -4.69 2.90 -12.07
C ARG A 85 -5.33 2.50 -13.40
N MET A 86 -5.44 1.19 -13.66
CA MET A 86 -6.04 0.66 -14.88
C MET A 86 -7.55 0.94 -14.93
N GLU A 87 -8.27 0.73 -13.83
CA GLU A 87 -9.70 1.04 -13.71
C GLU A 87 -9.98 2.53 -13.91
N LYS A 88 -9.20 3.41 -13.27
CA LYS A 88 -9.32 4.86 -13.46
C LYS A 88 -9.03 5.27 -14.89
N LEU A 89 -8.04 4.64 -15.52
CA LEU A 89 -7.71 4.92 -16.91
C LEU A 89 -8.85 4.48 -17.84
N ALA A 90 -9.39 3.28 -17.64
CA ALA A 90 -10.55 2.78 -18.37
C ALA A 90 -11.76 3.72 -18.21
N ALA A 91 -12.07 4.15 -16.99
CA ALA A 91 -13.14 5.08 -16.70
C ALA A 91 -12.96 6.44 -17.41
N VAL A 92 -11.74 6.98 -17.41
CA VAL A 92 -11.42 8.22 -18.15
C VAL A 92 -11.63 8.01 -19.65
N THR A 93 -11.16 6.90 -20.23
CA THR A 93 -11.31 6.65 -21.67
C THR A 93 -12.76 6.39 -22.11
N ALA A 94 -13.61 5.90 -21.20
CA ALA A 94 -15.03 5.69 -21.45
C ALA A 94 -15.87 6.98 -21.34
N ASN A 95 -15.34 8.03 -20.67
CA ASN A 95 -16.01 9.32 -20.53
C ASN A 95 -15.40 10.33 -21.53
N ALA A 96 -16.16 10.67 -22.58
CA ALA A 96 -15.68 11.55 -23.65
C ALA A 96 -15.15 12.91 -23.15
N THR A 97 -15.85 13.56 -22.21
CA THR A 97 -15.43 14.85 -21.64
C THR A 97 -14.16 14.72 -20.79
N ALA A 98 -14.07 13.68 -19.96
CA ALA A 98 -12.87 13.45 -19.15
C ALA A 98 -11.66 13.08 -20.02
N LEU A 99 -11.87 12.31 -21.08
CA LEU A 99 -10.84 11.98 -22.06
C LEU A 99 -10.37 13.23 -22.81
N ASP A 100 -11.29 14.07 -23.26
CA ASP A 100 -11.00 15.33 -23.94
C ASP A 100 -10.17 16.26 -23.04
N LEU A 101 -10.61 16.48 -21.80
CA LEU A 101 -9.86 17.24 -20.78
C LEU A 101 -8.48 16.64 -20.50
N ARG A 102 -8.37 15.31 -20.44
CA ARG A 102 -7.10 14.63 -20.17
C ARG A 102 -6.11 14.73 -21.34
N THR A 103 -6.62 14.97 -22.54
CA THR A 103 -5.83 14.98 -23.78
C THR A 103 -5.72 16.36 -24.40
N ASP A 104 -6.30 17.38 -23.76
CA ASP A 104 -6.41 18.75 -24.25
C ASP A 104 -7.03 18.80 -25.67
N GLY A 105 -8.04 17.97 -25.92
CA GLY A 105 -8.68 17.81 -27.23
C GLY A 105 -7.80 17.19 -28.32
N ASN A 106 -6.62 16.66 -27.97
CA ASN A 106 -5.72 16.03 -28.95
C ASN A 106 -6.17 14.61 -29.31
N ALA A 107 -6.75 14.47 -30.51
CA ALA A 107 -7.26 13.19 -31.02
C ALA A 107 -6.20 12.07 -31.05
N THR A 108 -4.95 12.37 -31.39
CA THR A 108 -3.87 11.37 -31.43
C THR A 108 -3.56 10.83 -30.03
N LYS A 109 -3.47 11.71 -29.02
CA LYS A 109 -3.28 11.30 -27.61
C LYS A 109 -4.47 10.48 -27.11
N ALA A 110 -5.70 10.89 -27.44
CA ALA A 110 -6.91 10.17 -27.07
C ALA A 110 -6.95 8.76 -27.67
N ASN A 111 -6.61 8.62 -28.95
CA ASN A 111 -6.54 7.32 -29.62
C ASN A 111 -5.43 6.44 -29.05
N ALA A 112 -4.26 7.00 -28.76
CA ALA A 112 -3.17 6.26 -28.10
C ALA A 112 -3.58 5.76 -26.71
N LEU A 113 -4.33 6.58 -25.94
CA LEU A 113 -4.81 6.20 -24.62
C LEU A 113 -5.84 5.08 -24.68
N LYS A 114 -6.80 5.17 -25.62
CA LYS A 114 -7.77 4.11 -25.89
C LYS A 114 -7.08 2.80 -26.30
N ALA A 115 -6.14 2.87 -27.23
CA ALA A 115 -5.37 1.70 -27.67
C ALA A 115 -4.62 1.04 -26.50
N LYS A 116 -4.03 1.84 -25.61
CA LYS A 116 -3.39 1.32 -24.40
C LYS A 116 -4.37 0.61 -23.47
N VAL A 117 -5.54 1.19 -23.19
CA VAL A 117 -6.56 0.54 -22.36
C VAL A 117 -7.04 -0.77 -22.98
N THR A 118 -7.20 -0.82 -24.30
CA THR A 118 -7.56 -2.06 -25.00
C THR A 118 -6.46 -3.11 -24.90
N ALA A 119 -5.20 -2.74 -25.05
CA ALA A 119 -4.07 -3.66 -24.90
C ALA A 119 -3.94 -4.19 -23.45
N ASP A 120 -4.30 -3.37 -22.47
CA ASP A 120 -4.24 -3.67 -21.04
C ASP A 120 -5.52 -4.38 -20.52
N ALA A 121 -6.51 -4.64 -21.38
CA ALA A 121 -7.84 -5.13 -20.99
C ALA A 121 -7.80 -6.52 -20.34
N ASP A 122 -7.04 -7.46 -20.91
CA ASP A 122 -6.92 -8.82 -20.37
C ASP A 122 -6.23 -8.82 -19.01
N GLN A 123 -5.21 -7.97 -18.83
CA GLN A 123 -4.54 -7.82 -17.54
C GLN A 123 -5.47 -7.21 -16.49
N LEU A 124 -6.29 -6.22 -16.88
CA LEU A 124 -7.29 -5.64 -15.98
C LEU A 124 -8.31 -6.71 -15.56
N ALA A 125 -8.82 -7.49 -16.51
CA ALA A 125 -9.76 -8.58 -16.24
C ALA A 125 -9.14 -9.65 -15.33
N ALA A 126 -7.87 -10.00 -15.52
CA ALA A 126 -7.15 -10.95 -14.67
C ALA A 126 -7.00 -10.44 -13.23
N LEU A 127 -6.65 -9.16 -13.04
CA LEU A 127 -6.57 -8.55 -11.70
C LEU A 127 -7.94 -8.46 -11.02
N GLN A 128 -8.98 -8.09 -11.77
CA GLN A 128 -10.36 -8.01 -11.27
C GLN A 128 -10.95 -9.39 -10.94
N GLY A 129 -10.57 -10.44 -11.67
CA GLY A 129 -10.99 -11.81 -11.42
C GLY A 129 -10.35 -12.44 -10.19
N ASN A 130 -9.28 -11.85 -9.63
CA ASN A 130 -8.63 -12.34 -8.44
C ASN A 130 -9.39 -11.88 -7.18
N ALA A 131 -10.23 -12.76 -6.62
CA ALA A 131 -11.05 -12.47 -5.45
C ALA A 131 -10.24 -12.08 -4.20
N THR A 132 -9.08 -12.70 -3.98
CA THR A 132 -8.21 -12.37 -2.84
C THR A 132 -7.62 -10.98 -2.98
N LEU A 133 -7.14 -10.63 -4.17
CA LEU A 133 -6.61 -9.30 -4.47
C LEU A 133 -7.70 -8.23 -4.31
N THR A 134 -8.87 -8.42 -4.93
CA THR A 134 -9.96 -7.43 -4.85
C THR A 134 -10.48 -7.21 -3.43
N ALA A 135 -10.58 -8.28 -2.62
CA ALA A 135 -10.90 -8.17 -1.20
C ALA A 135 -9.81 -7.40 -0.43
N PHE A 136 -8.53 -7.68 -0.70
CA PHE A 136 -7.41 -6.96 -0.09
C PHE A 136 -7.42 -5.46 -0.48
N CYS A 137 -7.65 -5.14 -1.76
CA CYS A 137 -7.75 -3.75 -2.23
C CYS A 137 -8.90 -2.99 -1.57
N ALA A 138 -10.07 -3.62 -1.41
CA ALA A 138 -11.19 -3.02 -0.71
C ALA A 138 -10.87 -2.72 0.77
N GLY A 139 -10.10 -3.60 1.43
CA GLY A 139 -9.59 -3.37 2.77
C GLY A 139 -8.63 -2.18 2.83
N LEU A 140 -7.70 -2.08 1.88
CA LEU A 140 -6.79 -0.93 1.76
C LEU A 140 -7.53 0.38 1.50
N ASP A 141 -8.52 0.38 0.61
CA ASP A 141 -9.34 1.56 0.30
C ASP A 141 -10.09 2.05 1.53
N THR A 142 -10.64 1.13 2.31
CA THR A 142 -11.27 1.44 3.60
C THR A 142 -10.24 2.05 4.56
N GLN A 143 -9.06 1.46 4.66
CA GLN A 143 -7.98 1.99 5.50
C GLN A 143 -7.55 3.40 5.09
N ASP A 144 -7.43 3.68 3.79
CA ASP A 144 -7.12 5.00 3.26
C ASP A 144 -8.23 6.01 3.47
N ALA A 145 -9.49 5.61 3.32
CA ALA A 145 -10.64 6.43 3.66
C ALA A 145 -10.61 6.83 5.15
N CYS A 146 -10.28 5.90 6.05
CA CYS A 146 -10.11 6.17 7.47
C CYS A 146 -8.94 7.12 7.77
N ARG A 147 -7.78 6.92 7.13
CA ARG A 147 -6.63 7.84 7.24
C ARG A 147 -7.00 9.25 6.77
N ASN A 148 -7.74 9.35 5.67
CA ASN A 148 -8.21 10.63 5.15
C ASN A 148 -9.20 11.32 6.09
N LEU A 149 -10.12 10.56 6.69
CA LEU A 149 -11.06 11.07 7.69
C LEU A 149 -10.32 11.65 8.91
N ALA A 150 -9.36 10.90 9.45
CA ALA A 150 -8.53 11.38 10.57
C ALA A 150 -7.69 12.61 10.22
N ARG A 151 -7.18 12.71 8.98
CA ARG A 151 -6.46 13.91 8.51
C ARG A 151 -7.39 15.12 8.40
N LEU A 152 -8.56 14.95 7.78
CA LEU A 152 -9.56 16.02 7.66
C LEU A 152 -10.01 16.53 9.03
N GLN A 153 -10.22 15.64 10.01
CA GLN A 153 -10.52 16.02 11.39
C GLN A 153 -9.41 16.89 11.99
N LYS A 154 -8.14 16.51 11.82
CA LYS A 154 -7.00 17.32 12.30
C LYS A 154 -6.91 18.67 11.61
N GLU A 155 -7.19 18.74 10.31
CA GLU A 155 -7.22 19.99 9.54
C GLU A 155 -8.33 20.93 10.04
N VAL A 156 -9.54 20.40 10.27
CA VAL A 156 -10.67 21.16 10.83
C VAL A 156 -10.36 21.64 12.26
N SER A 157 -9.80 20.79 13.11
CA SER A 157 -9.39 21.19 14.48
C SER A 157 -8.29 22.25 14.47
N LEU A 158 -7.33 22.17 13.55
CA LEU A 158 -6.31 23.20 13.40
C LEU A 158 -6.91 24.52 12.93
N ALA A 159 -7.86 24.49 11.99
CA ALA A 159 -8.50 25.70 11.48
C ALA A 159 -9.34 26.43 12.54
N ALA A 160 -9.92 25.69 13.48
CA ALA A 160 -10.64 26.24 14.62
C ALA A 160 -9.71 26.85 15.69
N ASN A 161 -8.41 26.56 15.65
CA ASN A 161 -7.42 27.09 16.59
C ASN A 161 -6.69 28.30 16.00
N THR A 162 -7.24 29.49 16.23
CA THR A 162 -6.71 30.77 15.71
C THR A 162 -5.26 31.00 16.11
N THR A 163 -4.86 30.70 17.36
CA THR A 163 -3.48 30.85 17.84
C THR A 163 -2.50 29.92 17.11
N ALA A 164 -2.88 28.66 16.89
CA ALA A 164 -2.05 27.70 16.17
C ALA A 164 -1.91 28.06 14.68
N LEU A 165 -2.98 28.59 14.07
CA LEU A 165 -2.93 29.14 12.71
C LEU A 165 -2.03 30.36 12.62
N ASP A 166 -2.18 31.31 13.54
CA ASP A 166 -1.37 32.53 13.61
C ASP A 166 0.11 32.20 13.74
N THR A 167 0.44 31.25 14.64
CA THR A 167 1.79 30.71 14.81
C THR A 167 2.30 30.04 13.54
N LYS A 168 1.49 29.18 12.91
CA LYS A 168 1.87 28.44 11.69
C LYS A 168 2.11 29.36 10.49
N PHE A 169 1.40 30.48 10.43
CA PHE A 169 1.46 31.43 9.32
C PHE A 169 2.17 32.74 9.68
N ASN A 170 2.82 32.82 10.84
CA ASN A 170 3.53 34.00 11.35
C ASN A 170 2.68 35.28 11.26
N GLY A 171 1.42 35.21 11.68
CA GLY A 171 0.51 36.35 11.60
C GLY A 171 0.06 36.76 10.19
N ASN A 172 0.35 35.98 9.16
CA ASN A 172 -0.08 36.30 7.80
C ASN A 172 -1.58 36.06 7.60
N ALA A 173 -2.37 37.11 7.75
CA ALA A 173 -3.83 37.09 7.64
C ALA A 173 -4.36 36.50 6.31
N THR A 174 -3.67 36.73 5.18
CA THR A 174 -4.09 36.19 3.87
C THR A 174 -3.96 34.67 3.83
N LYS A 175 -2.87 34.11 4.35
CA LYS A 175 -2.68 32.66 4.43
C LYS A 175 -3.63 32.00 5.43
N VAL A 176 -3.91 32.68 6.55
CA VAL A 176 -4.93 32.23 7.51
C VAL A 176 -6.30 32.16 6.84
N ALA A 177 -6.71 33.20 6.12
CA ALA A 177 -7.99 33.23 5.40
C ALA A 177 -8.07 32.15 4.30
N ASP A 178 -7.02 31.98 3.48
CA ASP A 178 -6.96 30.92 2.45
C ASP A 178 -7.02 29.51 3.07
N PHE A 179 -6.36 29.30 4.22
CA PHE A 179 -6.42 28.03 4.93
C PHE A 179 -7.83 27.76 5.48
N GLN A 180 -8.48 28.76 6.08
CA GLN A 180 -9.85 28.65 6.59
C GLN A 180 -10.84 28.35 5.44
N ALA A 181 -10.73 29.05 4.30
CA ALA A 181 -11.56 28.81 3.13
C ALA A 181 -11.38 27.39 2.54
N LYS A 182 -10.15 26.86 2.51
CA LYS A 182 -9.88 25.46 2.13
C LYS A 182 -10.48 24.47 3.13
N THR A 183 -10.49 24.84 4.41
CA THR A 183 -11.03 23.99 5.48
C THR A 183 -12.54 23.88 5.41
N GLU A 184 -13.28 24.89 4.94
CA GLU A 184 -14.73 24.77 4.72
C GLU A 184 -15.07 23.62 3.74
N LYS A 185 -14.30 23.49 2.65
CA LYS A 185 -14.42 22.36 1.71
C LYS A 185 -14.04 21.04 2.37
N ALA A 186 -13.00 21.03 3.20
CA ALA A 186 -12.58 19.87 3.97
C ALA A 186 -13.65 19.45 5.00
N GLN A 187 -14.33 20.40 5.63
CA GLN A 187 -15.41 20.19 6.58
C GLN A 187 -16.64 19.60 5.92
N ALA A 188 -17.04 20.11 4.74
CA ALA A 188 -18.13 19.53 3.97
C ALA A 188 -17.82 18.08 3.56
N LYS A 189 -16.58 17.81 3.11
CA LYS A 189 -16.13 16.46 2.79
C LYS A 189 -16.08 15.55 4.02
N LEU A 190 -15.62 16.07 5.16
CA LEU A 190 -15.58 15.34 6.43
C LEU A 190 -16.99 14.97 6.87
N ALA A 191 -17.94 15.90 6.82
CA ALA A 191 -19.34 15.65 7.16
C ALA A 191 -19.95 14.58 6.25
N ALA A 192 -19.68 14.62 4.94
CA ALA A 192 -20.13 13.60 3.99
C ALA A 192 -19.54 12.21 4.30
N LEU A 193 -18.27 12.13 4.69
CA LEU A 193 -17.62 10.87 5.09
C LEU A 193 -18.14 10.36 6.44
N GLN A 194 -18.39 11.25 7.41
CA GLN A 194 -18.93 10.90 8.72
C GLN A 194 -20.40 10.47 8.68
N ALA A 195 -21.16 10.94 7.68
CA ALA A 195 -22.52 10.47 7.44
C ALA A 195 -22.58 9.01 6.92
N ASN A 196 -21.46 8.47 6.42
CA ASN A 196 -21.36 7.07 6.03
C ASN A 196 -21.04 6.22 7.27
N THR A 197 -22.08 5.73 7.94
CA THR A 197 -21.97 4.96 9.18
C THR A 197 -21.13 3.69 9.01
N THR A 198 -21.26 3.00 7.88
CA THR A 198 -20.46 1.81 7.56
C THR A 198 -18.96 2.13 7.54
N LEU A 199 -18.58 3.25 6.93
CA LEU A 199 -17.18 3.70 6.93
C LEU A 199 -16.71 4.06 8.34
N THR A 200 -17.49 4.81 9.12
CA THR A 200 -17.09 5.21 10.48
C THR A 200 -16.92 4.01 11.41
N ASP A 201 -17.80 3.01 11.29
CA ASP A 201 -17.73 1.77 12.09
C ASP A 201 -16.52 0.91 11.69
N ALA A 202 -16.23 0.84 10.39
CA ALA A 202 -15.02 0.19 9.89
C ALA A 202 -13.76 0.91 10.41
N CYS A 203 -13.73 2.25 10.41
CA CYS A 203 -12.61 3.02 10.93
C CYS A 203 -12.39 2.83 12.43
N ALA A 204 -13.47 2.78 13.22
CA ALA A 204 -13.39 2.51 14.65
C ALA A 204 -12.81 1.10 14.92
N SER A 205 -13.22 0.11 14.14
CA SER A 205 -12.73 -1.28 14.24
C SER A 205 -11.24 -1.40 13.85
N ILE A 206 -10.80 -0.65 12.84
CA ILE A 206 -9.39 -0.59 12.44
C ILE A 206 -8.55 0.10 13.53
N ALA A 207 -9.06 1.17 14.14
CA ALA A 207 -8.37 1.89 15.21
C ALA A 207 -8.12 0.99 16.42
N SER A 208 -9.13 0.26 16.89
CA SER A 208 -9.00 -0.65 18.04
C SER A 208 -8.02 -1.80 17.80
N THR A 209 -7.94 -2.31 16.57
CA THR A 209 -6.99 -3.35 16.19
C THR A 209 -5.54 -2.84 16.20
N LYS A 210 -5.32 -1.58 15.82
CA LYS A 210 -4.00 -0.97 15.82
C LYS A 210 -3.44 -0.80 17.24
N ASP A 211 -4.29 -0.41 18.18
CA ASP A 211 -3.89 -0.22 19.58
C ASP A 211 -3.54 -1.57 20.24
N ALA A 212 -4.21 -2.66 19.85
CA ALA A 212 -3.87 -4.01 20.30
C ALA A 212 -2.55 -4.55 19.71
N SER A 213 -2.21 -4.15 18.49
CA SER A 213 -1.00 -4.64 17.78
C SER A 213 0.27 -3.86 18.14
N GLY A 214 0.15 -2.66 18.73
CA GLY A 214 1.27 -1.84 19.21
C GLY A 214 2.04 -2.42 20.41
N SER A 215 1.65 -3.59 20.92
CA SER A 215 2.28 -4.27 22.07
C SER A 215 3.16 -5.47 21.69
N VAL A 216 3.42 -5.75 20.41
CA VAL A 216 4.35 -6.82 19.98
C VAL A 216 5.76 -6.27 19.74
N ASP A 217 6.25 -5.48 20.69
CA ASP A 217 7.67 -5.13 20.80
C ASP A 217 8.05 -5.44 22.26
N THR A 218 8.27 -6.73 22.58
CA THR A 218 9.14 -7.28 23.65
C THR A 218 8.63 -8.66 24.12
N ALA A 219 9.56 -9.62 24.17
CA ALA A 219 9.51 -10.95 24.79
C ALA A 219 8.91 -12.11 23.96
N THR A 220 9.75 -12.71 23.11
CA THR A 220 9.69 -14.16 22.87
C THR A 220 11.09 -14.73 22.97
N ASN A 221 11.52 -14.95 24.21
CA ASN A 221 12.55 -15.93 24.51
C ASN A 221 12.01 -16.75 25.70
N GLY A 222 11.37 -17.88 25.37
CA GLY A 222 10.60 -18.66 26.35
C GLY A 222 10.20 -19.99 25.75
N SER A 223 11.17 -20.90 25.74
CA SER A 223 11.10 -22.36 25.65
C SER A 223 9.72 -23.01 25.41
N SER A 224 9.67 -23.79 24.32
CA SER A 224 8.67 -24.80 24.02
C SER A 224 8.33 -25.70 25.20
N THR A 225 7.04 -25.87 25.50
CA THR A 225 6.50 -27.09 26.10
C THR A 225 5.15 -27.38 25.46
N SER A 226 5.10 -28.51 24.76
CA SER A 226 3.94 -29.05 24.07
C SER A 226 2.90 -29.56 25.08
N SER A 227 1.62 -29.23 24.87
CA SER A 227 0.52 -30.05 25.35
C SER A 227 -0.67 -29.99 24.41
N SER A 228 -1.02 -31.17 23.91
CA SER A 228 -2.18 -31.46 23.08
C SER A 228 -3.48 -31.30 23.88
N GLY A 229 -4.51 -30.71 23.26
CA GLY A 229 -5.85 -30.64 23.83
C GLY A 229 -6.88 -30.34 22.75
N ALA A 230 -7.52 -31.39 22.23
CA ALA A 230 -8.62 -31.30 21.29
C ALA A 230 -9.93 -30.97 22.02
N THR A 231 -10.69 -30.00 21.52
CA THR A 231 -12.15 -29.93 21.75
C THR A 231 -12.85 -29.47 20.48
N VAL A 232 -13.64 -30.40 19.94
CA VAL A 232 -14.61 -30.22 18.86
C VAL A 232 -15.86 -29.57 19.47
N GLY A 233 -16.29 -28.43 18.92
CA GLY A 233 -17.53 -27.75 19.27
C GLY A 233 -18.30 -27.37 18.01
N THR A 234 -19.32 -28.17 17.68
CA THR A 234 -20.22 -27.99 16.54
C THR A 234 -21.43 -27.13 16.92
N SER A 235 -21.87 -26.30 15.97
CA SER A 235 -23.25 -25.79 15.76
C SER A 235 -23.54 -24.34 16.13
N GLY A 236 -23.88 -23.55 15.11
CA GLY A 236 -24.54 -22.25 15.23
C GLY A 236 -24.57 -21.52 13.90
N ALA A 237 -25.67 -21.60 13.17
CA ALA A 237 -25.92 -20.83 11.95
C ALA A 237 -26.00 -19.33 12.32
N GLY A 238 -24.89 -18.62 12.15
CA GLY A 238 -24.74 -17.20 12.44
C GLY A 238 -24.25 -16.47 11.19
N SER A 239 -24.87 -15.33 10.91
CA SER A 239 -24.49 -14.33 9.92
C SER A 239 -22.97 -14.23 9.73
N LEU A 240 -22.51 -14.36 8.48
CA LEU A 240 -21.13 -14.13 8.05
C LEU A 240 -20.68 -12.69 8.35
N GLN A 241 -20.25 -12.46 9.59
CA GLN A 241 -19.42 -11.32 9.95
C GLN A 241 -17.98 -11.74 9.65
N ILE A 242 -17.55 -11.51 8.40
CA ILE A 242 -16.13 -11.59 8.03
C ILE A 242 -15.42 -10.52 8.86
N SER A 243 -14.83 -10.91 9.99
CA SER A 243 -14.01 -10.00 10.78
C SER A 243 -12.74 -9.69 9.98
N LEU A 244 -12.69 -8.52 9.35
CA LEU A 244 -11.50 -8.02 8.64
C LEU A 244 -10.23 -8.04 9.51
N GLY A 245 -10.36 -8.14 10.85
CA GLY A 245 -9.24 -8.33 11.77
C GLY A 245 -8.49 -9.67 11.64
N SER A 246 -9.03 -10.65 10.92
CA SER A 246 -8.37 -11.94 10.68
C SER A 246 -7.70 -12.08 9.31
N LEU A 247 -7.84 -11.09 8.40
CA LEU A 247 -7.13 -11.11 7.10
C LEU A 247 -5.60 -10.91 7.23
N LEU A 248 -5.13 -10.35 8.35
CA LEU A 248 -3.69 -10.33 8.69
C LEU A 248 -3.24 -11.60 9.45
N GLY A 249 -4.16 -12.53 9.74
CA GLY A 249 -3.92 -13.77 10.48
C GLY A 249 -4.15 -15.05 9.68
N VAL A 250 -4.42 -14.98 8.37
CA VAL A 250 -4.46 -16.15 7.47
C VAL A 250 -3.20 -16.15 6.59
N ALA A 251 -2.05 -16.30 7.25
CA ALA A 251 -0.81 -16.72 6.60
C ALA A 251 -0.47 -18.14 7.05
N ALA A 252 -1.39 -19.08 6.80
CA ALA A 252 -1.10 -20.50 6.87
C ALA A 252 -1.90 -21.22 5.79
N LEU A 253 -1.15 -21.88 4.88
CA LEU A 253 -1.59 -22.76 3.78
C LEU A 253 -1.99 -22.09 2.45
N PHE A 254 -1.01 -21.48 1.78
CA PHE A 254 -0.91 -21.59 0.32
C PHE A 254 0.32 -22.44 -0.04
N VAL A 255 0.19 -23.76 0.13
CA VAL A 255 0.99 -24.73 -0.62
C VAL A 255 0.14 -25.10 -1.84
N GLY A 256 0.45 -24.51 -2.99
CA GLY A 256 -0.31 -24.69 -4.22
C GLY A 256 0.56 -24.50 -5.46
N ALA A 257 1.20 -25.62 -5.85
CA ALA A 257 1.77 -25.97 -7.15
C ALA A 257 1.90 -24.88 -8.23
N ILE A 258 3.14 -24.42 -8.45
CA ILE A 258 3.57 -23.97 -9.78
C ILE A 258 4.18 -25.21 -10.46
N ALA A 259 3.44 -25.82 -11.37
CA ALA A 259 4.00 -26.73 -12.36
C ALA A 259 4.65 -25.88 -13.46
N LEU A 260 5.95 -26.12 -13.68
CA LEU A 260 6.70 -25.70 -14.87
C LEU A 260 6.23 -26.48 -16.10
#